data_AF-A0A0P6YG01-F1
#
_entry.id   AF-A0A0P6YG01-F1
#
_cell.length_a   1.000
_cell.length_b   1.000
_cell.length_c   1.000
_cell.angle_alpha   90.00
_cell.angle_beta   90.00
_cell.angle_gamma   90.00
#
_symmetry.space_group_name_H-M   'P 1'
#
loop_
_entity.id
_entity.type
_entity.pdbx_description
1 polymer ?
#
loop_
_entity_poly.entity_id
_entity_poly.type
_entity_poly.pdbx_seq_one_letter_code
_entity_poly.pdbx_strand_id
1 'polypeptide(L)'
;MEERTVEEKIKALLAQAKDAAQEPQSHWLLPHVINVLEAMLDCLPDQKALLGAAGALGRIVTDDYAFSESPLGGELLDLVTEIVSQCDPRFRRVSGEE
;
A
#
# COMPACT_ATOMS: atom_id res chain seq x y z
N MET A 1 -20.09 -8.52 -5.27
CA MET A 1 -18.95 -7.63 -4.98
C MET A 1 -17.72 -8.48 -5.19
N GLU A 2 -17.00 -8.29 -6.30
CA GLU A 2 -15.74 -8.99 -6.52
C GLU A 2 -14.74 -8.57 -5.43
N GLU A 3 -14.32 -9.52 -4.59
CA GLU A 3 -13.17 -9.36 -3.71
C GLU A 3 -11.94 -9.16 -4.61
N ARG A 4 -11.59 -7.89 -4.88
CA ARG A 4 -10.33 -7.57 -5.57
C ARG A 4 -9.20 -8.13 -4.73
N THR A 5 -8.38 -8.97 -5.35
CA THR A 5 -7.21 -9.53 -4.68
C THR A 5 -6.21 -8.41 -4.35
N VAL A 6 -5.38 -8.62 -3.33
CA VAL A 6 -4.31 -7.67 -2.93
C VAL A 6 -3.44 -7.31 -4.14
N GLU A 7 -3.16 -8.28 -5.01
CA GLU A 7 -2.42 -8.06 -6.26
C GLU A 7 -3.11 -7.04 -7.18
N GLU A 8 -4.41 -7.17 -7.41
CA GLU A 8 -5.16 -6.25 -8.27
C GLU A 8 -5.21 -4.84 -7.68
N LYS A 9 -5.34 -4.72 -6.35
CA LYS A 9 -5.27 -3.43 -5.67
C LYS A 9 -3.89 -2.78 -5.83
N ILE A 10 -2.81 -3.53 -5.63
CA ILE A 10 -1.44 -3.04 -5.83
C ILE A 10 -1.26 -2.57 -7.28
N LYS A 11 -1.70 -3.36 -8.26
CA LYS A 11 -1.62 -2.98 -9.69
C LYS A 11 -2.41 -1.72 -10.01
N ALA A 12 -3.62 -1.58 -9.46
CA ALA A 12 -4.44 -0.38 -9.64
C ALA A 12 -3.77 0.85 -9.02
N LEU A 13 -3.25 0.74 -7.80
CA LEU A 13 -2.55 1.82 -7.11
C LEU A 13 -1.23 2.19 -7.79
N LEU A 14 -0.52 1.21 -8.36
CA LEU A 14 0.68 1.43 -9.15
C LEU A 14 0.37 2.25 -10.40
N ALA A 15 -0.73 1.95 -11.10
CA ALA A 15 -1.17 2.72 -12.25
C ALA A 15 -1.54 4.17 -11.85
N GLN A 16 -2.29 4.34 -10.76
CA GLN A 16 -2.63 5.66 -10.22
C GLN A 16 -1.39 6.47 -9.82
N ALA A 17 -0.42 5.83 -9.14
CA ALA A 17 0.82 6.48 -8.74
C ALA A 17 1.69 6.86 -9.95
N LYS A 18 1.76 6.01 -10.98
CA LYS A 18 2.47 6.30 -12.24
C LYS A 18 1.83 7.45 -13.01
N ASP A 19 0.49 7.50 -13.07
CA ASP A 19 -0.26 8.59 -13.68
C ASP A 19 -0.03 9.91 -12.93
N ALA A 20 -0.21 9.90 -11.60
CA ALA A 20 0.04 11.05 -10.74
C ALA A 20 1.50 11.52 -10.80
N ALA A 21 2.47 10.66 -11.10
CA ALA A 21 3.89 10.99 -11.26
C ALA A 21 4.22 11.68 -12.60
N GLN A 22 3.30 11.66 -13.58
CA GLN A 22 3.45 12.38 -14.85
C GLN A 22 2.99 13.84 -14.75
N GLU A 23 2.29 14.21 -13.68
CA GLU A 23 1.82 15.58 -13.49
C GLU A 23 2.99 16.53 -13.12
N PRO A 24 3.01 17.77 -13.62
CA PRO A 24 4.08 18.72 -13.28
C PRO A 24 4.09 19.13 -11.80
N GLN A 25 3.04 18.81 -11.04
CA GLN A 25 2.91 19.05 -9.59
C GLN A 25 2.96 17.76 -8.77
N SER A 26 3.52 16.68 -9.33
CA SER A 26 3.70 15.41 -8.63
C SER A 26 4.42 15.56 -7.30
N HIS A 27 3.92 14.85 -6.29
CA HIS A 27 4.64 14.68 -5.04
C HIS A 27 5.97 13.97 -5.28
N TRP A 28 7.05 14.51 -4.71
CA TRP A 28 8.39 13.96 -4.81
C TRP A 28 8.54 12.53 -4.29
N LEU A 29 7.58 12.06 -3.47
CA LEU A 29 7.50 10.70 -2.93
C LEU A 29 6.95 9.66 -3.91
N LEU A 30 6.24 10.06 -4.96
CA LEU A 30 5.64 9.14 -5.94
C LEU A 30 6.63 8.13 -6.55
N PRO A 31 7.85 8.50 -6.98
CA PRO A 31 8.82 7.50 -7.45
C PRO A 31 9.21 6.47 -6.38
N HIS A 32 9.24 6.85 -5.10
CA HIS A 32 9.51 5.92 -4.00
C HIS A 32 8.31 4.97 -3.79
N VAL A 33 7.09 5.51 -3.80
CA VAL A 33 5.85 4.74 -3.72
C VAL A 33 5.76 3.72 -4.86
N ILE A 34 6.02 4.14 -6.10
CA ILE A 34 5.99 3.27 -7.29
C ILE A 34 6.98 2.10 -7.12
N ASN A 35 8.22 2.38 -6.73
CA ASN A 35 9.23 1.33 -6.52
C ASN A 35 8.80 0.33 -5.44
N VAL A 36 8.19 0.80 -4.35
CA VAL A 36 7.73 -0.10 -3.28
C VAL A 36 6.54 -0.94 -3.75
N LEU A 37 5.58 -0.37 -4.48
CA LEU A 37 4.46 -1.12 -5.05
C LEU A 37 4.93 -2.19 -6.05
N GLU A 38 5.93 -1.90 -6.88
CA GLU A 38 6.54 -2.91 -7.77
C GLU A 38 7.24 -4.01 -6.96
N ALA A 39 7.97 -3.66 -5.91
CA ALA A 39 8.57 -4.63 -5.01
C ALA A 39 7.53 -5.48 -4.28
N MET A 40 6.37 -4.91 -3.91
CA MET A 40 5.28 -5.65 -3.28
C MET A 40 4.70 -6.71 -4.22
N LEU A 41 4.58 -6.43 -5.52
CA LEU A 41 4.14 -7.43 -6.51
C LEU A 41 5.12 -8.60 -6.61
N ASP A 42 6.42 -8.33 -6.56
CA ASP A 42 7.46 -9.37 -6.54
C ASP A 42 7.45 -10.18 -5.23
N CYS A 43 7.13 -9.51 -4.11
CA CYS A 43 7.07 -10.10 -2.78
C CYS A 43 5.74 -10.80 -2.45
N LEU A 44 4.71 -10.75 -3.31
CA LEU A 44 3.40 -11.39 -3.08
C LEU A 44 3.47 -12.85 -2.56
N PRO A 45 4.33 -13.74 -3.10
CA PRO A 45 4.43 -15.11 -2.60
C PRO A 45 5.08 -15.22 -1.20
N ASP A 46 5.82 -14.20 -0.76
CA ASP A 46 6.49 -14.17 0.55
C ASP A 46 5.83 -13.16 1.48
N GLN A 47 4.95 -13.66 2.36
CA GLN A 47 4.19 -12.82 3.29
C GLN A 47 5.08 -11.94 4.19
N LYS A 48 6.27 -12.39 4.55
CA LYS A 48 7.19 -11.64 5.43
C LYS A 48 7.82 -10.48 4.68
N ALA A 49 8.26 -10.71 3.44
CA ALA A 49 8.76 -9.67 2.56
C ALA A 49 7.66 -8.67 2.18
N LEU A 50 6.45 -9.17 1.90
CA LEU A 50 5.28 -8.35 1.62
C LEU A 50 4.92 -7.45 2.80
N LEU A 51 4.92 -7.98 4.03
CA LEU A 51 4.69 -7.20 5.25
C LEU A 51 5.77 -6.13 5.46
N GLY A 52 7.04 -6.47 5.19
CA GLY A 52 8.16 -5.52 5.24
C GLY A 52 8.00 -4.38 4.22
N ALA A 53 7.62 -4.72 2.98
CA ALA A 53 7.37 -3.75 1.93
C ALA A 53 6.15 -2.87 2.22
N ALA A 54 5.06 -3.44 2.77
CA ALA A 54 3.90 -2.68 3.23
C ALA A 54 4.27 -1.70 4.37
N GLY A 55 5.10 -2.12 5.32
CA GLY A 55 5.60 -1.23 6.38
C GLY A 55 6.46 -0.09 5.83
N ALA A 56 7.31 -0.37 4.83
CA ALA A 56 8.09 0.67 4.14
C ALA A 56 7.18 1.64 3.38
N LEU A 57 6.15 1.13 2.69
CA LEU A 57 5.16 1.95 1.99
C LEU A 57 4.44 2.89 2.95
N GLY A 58 3.91 2.35 4.06
CA GLY A 58 3.22 3.15 5.07
C GLY A 58 4.12 4.27 5.60
N ARG A 59 5.39 3.97 5.90
CA ARG A 59 6.35 4.98 6.36
C ARG A 59 6.57 6.09 5.33
N ILE A 60 6.76 5.75 4.06
CA ILE A 60 6.95 6.73 2.97
C ILE A 60 5.71 7.61 2.84
N VAL A 61 4.51 7.01 2.85
CA VAL A 61 3.26 7.77 2.70
C VAL A 61 3.05 8.73 3.86
N THR A 62 3.36 8.31 5.09
CA THR A 62 3.27 9.16 6.29
C THR A 62 4.40 10.16 6.46
N ASP A 63 5.47 10.08 5.65
CA ASP A 63 6.61 11.00 5.72
C ASP A 63 6.20 12.43 5.30
N ASP A 64 5.24 12.53 4.37
CA ASP A 64 4.66 13.80 3.93
C ASP A 64 3.18 13.84 4.28
N TYR A 65 2.83 14.71 5.22
CA TYR A 65 1.46 14.83 5.73
C TYR A 65 0.46 15.17 4.61
N ALA A 66 0.82 16.08 3.70
CA ALA A 66 -0.05 16.47 2.59
C ALA A 66 -0.30 15.31 1.61
N PHE A 67 0.71 14.49 1.35
CA PHE A 67 0.55 13.28 0.56
C PHE A 67 -0.31 12.24 1.30
N SER A 68 -0.12 12.07 2.62
CA SER A 68 -0.91 11.12 3.41
C SER A 68 -2.41 11.46 3.48
N GLU A 69 -2.76 12.75 3.44
CA GLU A 69 -4.16 13.22 3.39
C GLU A 69 -4.73 13.22 1.96
N SER A 70 -3.90 13.02 0.94
CA SER A 70 -4.37 12.92 -0.44
C SER A 70 -5.19 11.64 -0.66
N PRO A 71 -6.10 11.60 -1.65
CA PRO A 71 -6.88 10.40 -1.94
C PRO A 71 -5.99 9.19 -2.23
N LEU A 72 -4.88 9.38 -2.94
CA LEU A 72 -3.92 8.30 -3.21
C LEU A 72 -3.19 7.84 -1.94
N GLY A 73 -2.77 8.77 -1.08
CA GLY A 73 -2.14 8.45 0.20
C GLY A 73 -3.05 7.62 1.11
N GLY A 74 -4.33 8.00 1.19
CA GLY A 74 -5.35 7.24 1.92
C GLY A 74 -5.51 5.80 1.41
N GLU A 75 -5.62 5.61 0.09
CA GLU A 75 -5.76 4.26 -0.48
C GLU A 75 -4.49 3.40 -0.28
N LEU A 76 -3.30 4.00 -0.31
CA LEU A 76 -2.05 3.29 -0.04
C LEU A 76 -1.98 2.83 1.42
N LEU A 77 -2.40 3.67 2.37
CA LEU A 77 -2.46 3.31 3.80
C LEU A 77 -3.52 2.24 4.09
N ASP A 78 -4.66 2.29 3.41
CA ASP A 78 -5.70 1.25 3.50
C ASP A 78 -5.15 -0.11 3.02
N LEU A 79 -4.47 -0.13 1.86
CA LEU A 79 -3.79 -1.32 1.35
C LEU A 79 -2.77 -1.88 2.36
N VAL A 80 -1.94 -1.01 2.95
CA VAL A 80 -0.96 -1.42 3.97
C VAL A 80 -1.67 -2.06 5.16
N THR A 81 -2.75 -1.45 5.63
CA THR A 81 -3.55 -1.96 6.75
C THR A 81 -4.16 -3.32 6.43
N GLU A 82 -4.70 -3.48 5.21
CA GLU A 82 -5.27 -4.74 4.73
C GLU A 82 -4.21 -5.86 4.67
N ILE A 83 -3.02 -5.57 4.13
CA ILE A 83 -1.91 -6.53 4.05
C ILE A 83 -1.43 -6.93 5.44
N VAL A 84 -1.26 -5.96 6.35
CA VAL A 84 -0.86 -6.23 7.74
C VAL A 84 -1.93 -7.06 8.44
N SER A 85 -3.21 -6.77 8.24
CA SER A 85 -4.31 -7.55 8.83
C SER A 85 -4.36 -9.00 8.32
N GLN A 86 -4.06 -9.22 7.04
CA GLN A 86 -4.05 -10.56 6.44
C GLN A 86 -2.80 -11.38 6.81
N CYS A 87 -1.63 -10.74 6.85
CA CYS A 87 -0.34 -11.42 7.06
C CYS A 87 0.10 -11.47 8.53
N ASP A 88 -0.33 -10.52 9.37
CA ASP A 88 0.05 -10.49 10.79
C ASP A 88 -0.98 -11.21 11.67
N PRO A 89 -0.63 -12.37 12.27
CA PRO A 89 -1.55 -13.14 13.10
C PRO A 89 -1.89 -12.45 14.43
N ARG A 90 -1.19 -11.38 14.83
CA ARG A 90 -1.54 -10.59 16.03
C ARG A 90 -2.72 -9.66 15.76
N PHE A 91 -2.89 -9.20 14.51
CA PHE A 91 -4.07 -8.45 14.08
C PHE A 91 -5.29 -9.34 13.82
N ARG A 92 -5.07 -10.64 13.57
CA ARG A 92 -6.15 -11.63 13.37
C ARG A 92 -7.01 -11.93 14.62
N ARG A 93 -6.78 -11.26 15.76
CA ARG A 93 -7.54 -11.44 17.01
C ARG A 93 -8.28 -10.17 17.46
N VAL A 94 -9.28 -9.70 16.70
CA VAL A 94 -10.32 -8.81 17.26
C VAL A 94 -11.73 -9.02 16.67
N SER A 95 -11.99 -10.14 16.02
CA SER A 95 -13.38 -10.54 15.67
C SER A 95 -13.65 -11.93 16.23
N GLY A 96 -13.65 -11.98 17.56
CA GLY A 96 -14.14 -13.07 18.37
C GLY A 96 -14.78 -12.42 19.59
N GLU A 97 -15.83 -11.64 19.35
CA GLU A 97 -16.75 -11.24 20.43
C GLU A 97 -17.90 -12.26 20.42
N GLU A 98 -17.99 -12.93 21.56
CA GLU A 98 -18.84 -14.06 21.95
C GLU A 98 -20.33 -13.72 22.05
#